data_AF-A0A7J3J9C2-F1
#
_entry.id   AF-A0A7J3J9C2-F1
#
_cell.length_a   1.000
_cell.length_b   1.000
_cell.length_c   1.000
_cell.angle_alpha   90.00
_cell.angle_beta   90.00
_cell.angle_gamma   90.00
#
_symmetry.space_group_name_H-M   'P 1'
#
loop_
_entity.id
_entity.type
_entity.pdbx_description
1 polymer ?
#
loop_
_entity_poly.entity_id
_entity_poly.type
_entity_poly.pdbx_seq_one_letter_code
_entity_poly.pdbx_strand_id
1 'polypeptide(L)'
;MRCFPISFQSLFKQVVCVSLDFTIEFDDLDFIYRLEKIDQATQDSVQDALVQAANAVVFRARQLAPVKTGQLMQSIYAVDAGVWAVEVGAYAGYALFQEFGTSHIQPRYFLTRALQECAPQLLIAISVAVQRAVEEASQ
;
A
#
# COMPACT_ATOMS: atom_id res chain seq x y z
N MET A 1 12.29 4.28 -32.11
CA MET A 1 13.44 4.35 -31.19
C MET A 1 13.16 5.40 -30.13
N ARG A 2 12.85 4.96 -28.90
CA ARG A 2 13.33 5.48 -27.62
C ARG A 2 12.77 4.56 -26.54
N CYS A 3 13.54 3.51 -26.29
CA CYS A 3 13.38 2.62 -25.15
C CYS A 3 13.63 3.44 -23.89
N PHE A 4 12.69 3.46 -22.95
CA PHE A 4 12.97 3.80 -21.56
C PHE A 4 13.32 2.48 -20.85
N PRO A 5 14.53 2.35 -20.26
CA PRO A 5 14.97 1.12 -19.63
C PRO A 5 14.52 1.13 -18.17
N ILE A 6 13.49 0.36 -17.82
CA ILE A 6 13.27 -0.03 -16.42
C ILE A 6 14.17 -1.25 -16.18
N SER A 7 15.43 -0.98 -15.89
CA SER A 7 16.38 -2.00 -15.44
C SER A 7 16.07 -2.33 -13.98
N PHE A 8 15.16 -3.28 -13.77
CA PHE A 8 14.95 -3.94 -12.48
C PHE A 8 15.54 -5.36 -12.53
N GLN A 9 16.84 -5.46 -12.85
CA GLN A 9 17.69 -6.57 -12.41
C GLN A 9 18.57 -5.96 -11.32
N SER A 10 18.60 -6.45 -10.08
CA SER A 10 18.82 -7.84 -9.72
C SER A 10 18.73 -7.98 -8.19
N LEU A 11 18.44 -9.20 -7.75
CA LEU A 11 19.01 -9.80 -6.53
C LEU A 11 18.22 -9.70 -5.21
N PHE A 12 16.96 -10.15 -5.18
CA PHE A 12 16.43 -10.81 -3.98
C PHE A 12 16.06 -12.26 -4.30
N LYS A 13 16.99 -13.16 -3.96
CA LYS A 13 16.84 -14.62 -3.90
C LYS A 13 15.45 -14.99 -3.39
N GLN A 14 14.62 -15.56 -4.26
CA GLN A 14 13.77 -16.72 -3.98
C GLN A 14 13.16 -16.80 -2.56
N VAL A 15 12.55 -15.71 -2.09
CA VAL A 15 11.63 -15.71 -0.95
C VAL A 15 10.27 -15.42 -1.56
N VAL A 16 9.37 -16.39 -1.48
CA VAL A 16 7.99 -16.23 -1.94
C VAL A 16 7.27 -15.32 -0.93
N CYS A 17 7.40 -14.01 -1.08
CA CYS A 17 6.65 -13.02 -0.31
C CYS A 17 5.35 -12.64 -1.05
N VAL A 18 4.35 -12.20 -0.28
CA VAL A 18 3.20 -11.50 -0.85
C VAL A 18 3.39 -10.04 -0.50
N SER A 19 3.63 -9.21 -1.51
CA SER A 19 3.47 -7.78 -1.42
C SER A 19 2.24 -7.39 -2.23
N LEU A 20 1.45 -6.47 -1.69
CA LEU A 20 0.42 -5.74 -2.38
C LEU A 20 0.90 -4.31 -2.47
N ASP A 21 1.17 -3.88 -3.69
CA ASP A 21 1.62 -2.54 -3.98
C ASP A 21 0.35 -1.72 -4.29
N PHE A 22 0.11 -0.66 -3.51
CA PHE A 22 -1.02 0.24 -3.77
C PHE A 22 -0.52 1.46 -4.54
N THR A 23 -0.86 1.48 -5.83
CA THR A 23 -0.70 2.67 -6.67
C THR A 23 -2.05 3.35 -6.77
N ILE A 24 -2.12 4.61 -6.33
CA ILE A 24 -3.31 5.44 -6.49
C ILE A 24 -3.11 6.23 -7.78
N GLU A 25 -3.86 5.86 -8.81
CA GLU A 25 -3.95 6.62 -10.04
C GLU A 25 -5.13 7.60 -9.91
N PHE A 26 -4.83 8.90 -9.95
CA PHE A 26 -5.86 9.94 -9.98
C PHE A 26 -6.26 10.17 -11.45
N ASP A 27 -7.51 9.89 -11.81
CA ASP A 27 -8.01 10.04 -13.18
C ASP A 27 -8.09 11.51 -13.64
N ASP A 28 -8.10 12.47 -12.71
CA ASP A 28 -8.16 13.89 -13.05
C ASP A 28 -6.76 14.45 -13.40
N LEU A 29 -6.47 14.52 -14.70
CA LEU A 29 -5.19 15.07 -15.22
C LEU A 29 -4.95 16.54 -14.84
N ASP A 30 -6.02 17.34 -14.68
CA ASP A 30 -5.93 18.73 -14.19
C ASP A 30 -5.52 18.79 -12.70
N PHE A 31 -5.75 17.71 -11.96
CA PHE A 31 -5.45 17.56 -10.55
C PHE A 31 -3.96 17.31 -10.32
N ILE A 32 -3.37 16.44 -11.13
CA ILE A 32 -1.92 16.12 -11.11
C ILE A 32 -1.10 17.38 -11.44
N TYR A 33 -1.51 18.18 -12.42
CA TYR A 33 -0.76 19.38 -12.82
C TYR A 33 -0.80 20.51 -11.76
N ARG A 34 -1.87 20.58 -10.97
CA ARG A 34 -1.95 21.49 -9.81
C ARG A 34 -1.08 20.97 -8.67
N LEU A 35 -1.09 19.66 -8.41
CA LEU A 35 -0.28 19.02 -7.37
C LEU A 35 1.23 19.00 -7.63
N GLU A 36 1.66 18.82 -8.88
CA GLU A 36 3.09 18.87 -9.26
C GLU A 36 3.69 20.26 -9.02
N LYS A 37 2.84 21.28 -8.92
CA LYS A 37 3.21 22.68 -8.69
C LYS A 37 3.03 23.12 -7.24
N ILE A 38 2.54 22.24 -6.37
CA ILE A 38 2.23 22.52 -4.97
C ILE A 38 3.46 22.25 -4.09
N ASP A 39 3.53 23.02 -3.00
CA ASP A 39 4.57 23.05 -1.98
C ASP A 39 4.93 21.67 -1.42
N GLN A 40 6.21 21.47 -1.09
CA GLN A 40 6.74 20.22 -0.53
C GLN A 40 5.96 19.80 0.72
N ALA A 41 5.50 20.78 1.51
CA ALA A 41 4.71 20.58 2.72
C ALA A 41 3.39 19.82 2.46
N THR A 42 2.77 20.03 1.31
CA THR A 42 1.51 19.36 0.96
C THR A 42 1.74 17.93 0.48
N GLN A 43 2.85 17.67 -0.22
CA GLN A 43 3.25 16.31 -0.59
C GLN A 43 3.49 15.47 0.66
N ASP A 44 4.17 16.04 1.66
CA ASP A 44 4.42 15.39 2.94
C ASP A 44 3.11 15.09 3.67
N SER A 45 2.14 16.03 3.69
CA SER A 45 0.85 15.81 4.35
C SER A 45 0.03 14.67 3.74
N VAL A 46 0.07 14.50 2.42
CA VAL A 46 -0.65 13.38 1.79
C VAL A 46 0.12 12.08 1.92
N GLN A 47 1.46 12.13 1.84
CA GLN A 47 2.29 10.96 2.10
C GLN A 47 2.05 10.43 3.53
N ASP A 48 1.96 11.31 4.52
CA ASP A 48 1.60 10.96 5.90
C ASP A 48 0.21 10.31 5.99
N ALA A 49 -0.77 10.82 5.25
CA ALA A 49 -2.11 10.24 5.20
C ALA A 49 -2.08 8.83 4.59
N LEU A 50 -1.28 8.60 3.54
CA LEU A 50 -1.09 7.30 2.93
C LEU A 50 -0.42 6.30 3.87
N VAL A 51 0.64 6.73 4.58
CA VAL A 51 1.33 5.90 5.56
C VAL A 51 0.38 5.52 6.71
N GLN A 52 -0.44 6.45 7.20
CA GLN A 52 -1.46 6.15 8.21
C GLN A 52 -2.48 5.13 7.71
N ALA A 53 -2.96 5.30 6.47
CA ALA A 53 -3.93 4.39 5.87
C ALA A 53 -3.33 2.98 5.68
N ALA A 54 -2.08 2.88 5.23
CA ALA A 54 -1.36 1.63 5.12
C ALA A 54 -1.14 0.95 6.48
N ASN A 55 -0.81 1.72 7.52
CA ASN A 55 -0.71 1.20 8.89
C ASN A 55 -2.05 0.64 9.41
N ALA A 56 -3.18 1.25 9.04
CA ALA A 56 -4.50 0.72 9.36
C ALA A 56 -4.76 -0.63 8.67
N VAL A 57 -4.36 -0.76 7.40
CA VAL A 57 -4.41 -2.04 6.66
C VAL A 57 -3.54 -3.09 7.32
N VAL A 58 -2.29 -2.76 7.68
CA VAL A 58 -1.37 -3.67 8.39
C VAL A 58 -1.96 -4.12 9.71
N PHE A 59 -2.51 -3.19 10.50
CA PHE A 59 -3.15 -3.51 11.78
C PHE A 59 -4.31 -4.48 11.57
N ARG A 60 -5.15 -4.24 10.57
CA ARG A 60 -6.28 -5.11 10.26
C ARG A 60 -5.83 -6.48 9.75
N ALA A 61 -4.85 -6.52 8.86
CA ALA A 61 -4.27 -7.76 8.35
C ALA A 61 -3.67 -8.62 9.47
N ARG A 62 -3.04 -7.99 10.46
CA ARG A 62 -2.52 -8.67 11.66
C ARG A 62 -3.63 -9.32 12.50
N GLN A 63 -4.80 -8.69 12.61
CA GLN A 63 -5.96 -9.27 13.30
C GLN A 63 -6.57 -10.45 12.54
N LEU A 64 -6.54 -10.40 11.21
CA LEU A 64 -7.07 -11.46 10.35
C LEU A 64 -6.09 -12.62 10.14
N ALA A 65 -4.80 -12.39 10.38
CA ALA A 65 -3.76 -13.39 10.21
C ALA A 65 -3.95 -14.59 11.16
N PRO A 66 -3.88 -15.84 10.68
CA PRO A 66 -3.99 -17.02 11.53
C PRO A 66 -2.80 -17.10 12.50
N VAL A 67 -3.09 -17.19 13.79
CA VAL A 67 -2.06 -17.26 14.84
C VAL A 67 -1.77 -18.72 15.17
N LYS A 68 -0.60 -19.21 14.72
CA LYS A 68 0.02 -20.45 15.24
C LYS A 68 1.17 -20.11 16.20
N THR A 69 2.21 -19.47 15.66
CA THR A 69 3.40 -19.02 16.39
C THR A 69 3.52 -17.50 16.45
N GLY A 70 2.63 -16.77 15.77
CA GLY A 70 2.68 -15.31 15.64
C GLY A 70 3.63 -14.77 14.56
N GLN A 71 4.49 -15.62 13.98
CA GLN A 71 5.48 -15.19 12.99
C GLN A 71 4.84 -14.52 11.76
N LEU A 72 3.73 -15.06 11.23
CA LEU A 72 3.02 -14.45 10.10
C LEU A 72 2.57 -13.03 10.43
N MET A 73 1.92 -12.84 11.59
CA MET A 73 1.45 -11.54 12.05
C MET A 73 2.59 -10.53 12.17
N GLN A 74 3.72 -10.95 12.74
CA GLN A 74 4.91 -10.11 12.90
C GLN A 74 5.59 -9.79 11.56
N SER A 75 5.40 -10.65 10.55
CA SER A 75 5.97 -10.45 9.22
C SER A 75 5.20 -9.46 8.34
N ILE A 76 4.02 -8.99 8.75
CA ILE A 76 3.22 -8.04 7.97
C ILE A 76 3.75 -6.63 8.18
N TYR A 77 3.93 -5.89 7.09
CA TYR A 77 4.56 -4.58 7.05
C TYR A 77 3.91 -3.62 6.07
N ALA A 78 4.18 -2.33 6.29
CA ALA A 78 3.98 -1.27 5.31
C ALA A 78 5.32 -0.53 5.13
N VAL A 79 5.70 -0.26 3.89
CA VAL A 79 6.88 0.56 3.55
C VAL A 79 6.49 1.58 2.51
N ASP A 80 7.08 2.77 2.62
CA ASP A 80 6.99 3.79 1.59
C ASP A 80 7.69 3.29 0.31
N ALA A 81 6.94 3.26 -0.79
CA ALA A 81 7.39 2.77 -2.08
C ALA A 81 7.69 3.92 -3.07
N GLY A 82 7.55 5.18 -2.64
CA GLY A 82 7.85 6.37 -3.44
C GLY A 82 6.74 7.41 -3.40
N VAL A 83 6.76 8.28 -4.39
CA VAL A 83 5.88 9.45 -4.46
C VAL A 83 4.43 8.97 -4.63
N TRP A 84 3.59 9.23 -3.63
CA TRP A 84 2.17 8.82 -3.58
C TRP A 84 1.94 7.29 -3.58
N ALA A 85 2.94 6.51 -3.18
CA ALA A 85 2.87 5.04 -3.22
C ALA A 85 3.30 4.40 -1.90
N VAL A 86 2.52 3.42 -1.44
CA VAL A 86 2.86 2.63 -0.24
C VAL A 86 2.69 1.15 -0.56
N GLU A 87 3.69 0.36 -0.18
CA GLU A 87 3.67 -1.09 -0.30
C GLU A 87 3.24 -1.70 1.04
N VAL A 88 2.30 -2.64 1.00
CA VAL A 88 1.89 -3.43 2.15
C VAL A 88 2.09 -4.92 1.85
N GLY A 89 2.87 -5.60 2.66
CA GLY A 89 3.23 -6.99 2.36
C GLY A 89 3.49 -7.84 3.59
N ALA A 90 3.94 -9.07 3.34
CA ALA A 90 4.41 -10.00 4.35
C ALA A 90 5.70 -10.70 3.90
N TYR A 91 6.76 -10.63 4.73
CA TYR A 91 8.05 -11.27 4.41
C TYR A 91 8.06 -12.78 4.63
N ALA A 92 7.07 -13.34 5.34
CA ALA A 92 7.02 -14.77 5.61
C ALA A 92 6.86 -15.55 4.30
N GLY A 93 7.79 -16.47 4.01
CA GLY A 93 7.78 -17.24 2.77
C GLY A 93 6.55 -18.13 2.56
N TYR A 94 5.76 -18.37 3.61
CA TYR A 94 4.50 -19.12 3.53
C TYR A 94 3.25 -18.22 3.53
N ALA A 95 3.42 -16.89 3.56
CA ALA A 95 2.30 -15.94 3.53
C ALA A 95 1.46 -16.12 2.26
N LEU A 96 2.08 -16.40 1.11
CA LEU A 96 1.39 -16.65 -0.16
C LEU A 96 0.42 -17.83 -0.06
N PHE A 97 0.91 -18.93 0.51
CA PHE A 97 0.08 -20.13 0.69
C PHE A 97 -1.05 -19.92 1.70
N GLN A 98 -0.87 -19.02 2.68
CA GLN A 98 -1.94 -18.65 3.60
C GLN A 98 -2.95 -17.68 3.00
N GLU A 99 -2.51 -16.78 2.12
CA GLU A 99 -3.39 -15.81 1.46
C GLU A 99 -4.31 -16.52 0.46
N PHE A 100 -3.73 -17.24 -0.50
CA PHE A 100 -4.45 -17.84 -1.64
C PHE A 100 -4.74 -19.33 -1.50
N GLY A 101 -4.19 -19.98 -0.48
CA GLY A 101 -4.38 -21.40 -0.27
C GLY A 101 -3.52 -22.26 -1.22
N THR A 102 -3.58 -23.56 -0.99
CA THR A 102 -3.04 -24.60 -1.88
C THR A 102 -4.02 -25.77 -1.89
N SER A 103 -3.70 -26.86 -2.62
CA SER A 103 -4.51 -28.08 -2.59
C SER A 103 -4.76 -28.64 -1.18
N HIS A 104 -3.85 -28.39 -0.23
CA HIS A 104 -3.94 -28.89 1.15
C HIS A 104 -4.25 -27.80 2.20
N ILE A 105 -4.26 -26.53 1.79
CA ILE A 105 -4.39 -25.39 2.70
C ILE A 105 -5.52 -24.49 2.22
N GLN A 106 -6.51 -24.25 3.07
CA GLN A 106 -7.56 -23.29 2.74
C GLN A 106 -7.04 -21.85 2.76
N PRO A 107 -7.42 -21.01 1.78
CA PRO A 107 -7.07 -19.60 1.76
C PRO A 107 -7.68 -18.84 2.95
N ARG A 108 -6.91 -17.90 3.49
CA ARG A 108 -7.34 -17.03 4.60
C ARG A 108 -7.63 -15.60 4.16
N TYR A 109 -7.07 -15.17 3.04
CA TYR A 109 -7.26 -13.82 2.49
C TYR A 109 -7.05 -12.70 3.52
N PHE A 110 -6.00 -12.79 4.34
CA PHE A 110 -5.81 -11.87 5.46
C PHE A 110 -5.39 -10.48 4.98
N LEU A 111 -4.61 -10.37 3.91
CA LEU A 111 -4.26 -9.09 3.29
C LEU A 111 -5.41 -8.57 2.42
N THR A 112 -5.96 -9.42 1.56
CA THR A 112 -7.05 -9.05 0.64
C THR A 112 -8.27 -8.56 1.40
N ARG A 113 -8.67 -9.24 2.48
CA ARG A 113 -9.80 -8.79 3.32
C ARG A 113 -9.48 -7.53 4.10
N ALA A 114 -8.28 -7.42 4.66
CA ALA A 114 -7.87 -6.20 5.35
C ALA A 114 -7.96 -4.99 4.42
N LEU A 115 -7.51 -5.14 3.18
CA LEU A 115 -7.66 -4.12 2.17
C LEU A 115 -9.14 -3.83 1.88
N GLN A 116 -9.95 -4.84 1.60
CA GLN A 116 -11.37 -4.64 1.27
C GLN A 116 -12.13 -3.93 2.39
N GLU A 117 -11.83 -4.26 3.64
CA GLU A 117 -12.45 -3.64 4.81
C GLU A 117 -11.96 -2.21 5.04
N CYS A 118 -10.69 -1.91 4.75
CA CYS A 118 -10.10 -0.58 4.89
C CYS A 118 -10.29 0.32 3.67
N ALA A 119 -10.56 -0.23 2.47
CA ALA A 119 -10.69 0.49 1.21
C ALA A 119 -11.63 1.71 1.28
N PRO A 120 -12.87 1.63 1.83
CA PRO A 120 -13.73 2.81 1.89
C PRO A 120 -13.14 3.91 2.79
N GLN A 121 -12.49 3.54 3.89
CA GLN A 121 -11.86 4.51 4.80
C GLN A 121 -10.63 5.15 4.17
N LEU A 122 -9.84 4.37 3.42
CA LEU A 122 -8.66 4.81 2.70
C LEU A 122 -9.04 5.85 1.63
N LEU A 123 -10.07 5.58 0.83
CA LEU A 123 -10.58 6.53 -0.17
C LEU A 123 -11.06 7.84 0.45
N ILE A 124 -11.79 7.78 1.58
CA ILE A 124 -12.22 8.99 2.28
C ILE A 124 -11.02 9.76 2.82
N ALA A 125 -10.09 9.09 3.50
CA ALA A 125 -8.90 9.73 4.08
C ALA A 125 -8.06 10.44 3.01
N ILE A 126 -7.86 9.80 1.86
CA ILE A 126 -7.17 10.39 0.72
C ILE A 126 -7.96 11.59 0.19
N SER A 127 -9.26 11.45 -0.07
CA SER A 127 -10.07 12.56 -0.60
C SER A 127 -10.04 13.80 0.30
N VAL A 128 -10.01 13.61 1.62
CA VAL A 128 -9.91 14.70 2.59
C VAL A 128 -8.51 15.32 2.61
N ALA A 129 -7.45 14.51 2.61
CA ALA A 129 -6.07 15.01 2.55
C ALA A 129 -5.83 15.82 1.27
N VAL A 130 -6.39 15.33 0.18
CA VAL A 130 -6.37 15.94 -1.14
C VAL A 130 -7.17 17.25 -1.21
N GLN A 131 -8.36 17.31 -0.61
CA GLN A 131 -9.15 18.55 -0.54
C GLN A 131 -8.45 19.63 0.28
N ARG A 132 -7.88 19.26 1.44
CA ARG A 132 -7.10 20.19 2.28
C ARG A 132 -5.88 20.74 1.55
N ALA A 133 -5.17 19.86 0.84
CA ALA A 133 -4.05 20.24 -0.02
C ALA A 133 -4.43 21.31 -1.05
N VAL A 134 -5.62 21.18 -1.67
CA VAL A 134 -6.12 22.16 -2.65
C VAL A 134 -6.53 23.47 -1.98
N GLU A 135 -7.18 23.42 -0.82
CA GLU A 135 -7.57 24.62 -0.06
C GLU A 135 -6.35 25.44 0.35
N GLU A 136 -5.31 24.79 0.90
CA GLU A 136 -4.06 25.44 1.31
C GLU A 136 -3.31 26.07 0.13
N ALA A 137 -3.31 25.41 -1.03
CA ALA A 137 -2.68 25.92 -2.25
C ALA A 137 -3.44 27.09 -2.91
N SER A 138 -4.70 27.30 -2.54
CA SER A 138 -5.56 28.36 -3.09
C SER A 138 -5.56 29.66 -2.27
N GLN A 139 -4.87 29.68 -1.12
CA GLN A 139 -4.64 30.86 -0.28
C GLN A 139 -3.33 31.56 -0.62
#